data_AF-A0ABD1TAJ1-F1
#
_entry.id   AF-A0ABD1TAJ1-F1
#
_cell.length_a   1.000
_cell.length_b   1.000
_cell.length_c   1.000
_cell.angle_alpha   90.00
_cell.angle_beta   90.00
_cell.angle_gamma   90.00
#
_symmetry.space_group_name_H-M   'P 1'
#
loop_
_entity.id
_entity.type
_entity.pdbx_description
1 polymer ?
#
loop_
_entity_poly.entity_id
_entity_poly.type
_entity_poly.pdbx_seq_one_letter_code
_entity_poly.pdbx_strand_id
1 'polypeptide(L)'
;MPARMIMTFWRILRTRQFKKPSSAELSDFGCLFVLLSGVALLQQTDISLIYHMIRGQGTIKLYVVYNVLEIFDRLFQSFGGDVMQALFNSAAGLATCSPEDMQFWLWRFISDEALAAITLSTCIVSHNNALFAMLVSNNFAEIKSNVFKRYSKDNVHNLVYLDSVERFHILAFILFVLAQNILEAEGPWFESFLFNALVVYLCEVMIDIIKHSFIAKFNNIKPIAFSEFLEDLCKQTLNIQTENEKKSLTFVPLAPACVVIRVLSPVYSAHLPYSPCLWRLFWIFLLFVATFLMLASLKVMIGTGLQKYARWYVKRCQKRKLHTD
;
A
#
# COMPACT_ATOMS: atom_id res chain seq x y z
N MET A 1 -1.50 -0.24 15.48
CA MET A 1 -2.14 1.07 15.54
C MET A 1 -3.49 1.04 16.27
N PRO A 2 -4.57 0.40 15.80
CA PRO A 2 -5.90 0.55 16.42
C PRO A 2 -5.96 0.09 17.89
N ALA A 3 -5.34 -1.04 18.24
CA ALA A 3 -5.28 -1.50 19.63
C ALA A 3 -4.50 -0.56 20.57
N ARG A 4 -3.44 0.10 20.06
CA ARG A 4 -2.66 1.08 20.85
C ARG A 4 -3.48 2.34 21.11
N MET A 5 -4.20 2.82 20.09
CA MET A 5 -5.12 3.97 20.21
C MET A 5 -6.25 3.70 21.21
N ILE A 6 -6.86 2.51 21.19
CA ILE A 6 -7.90 2.12 22.16
C ILE A 6 -7.32 2.09 23.58
N MET A 7 -6.12 1.54 23.77
CA MET A 7 -5.45 1.53 25.08
C MET A 7 -5.11 2.94 25.58
N THR A 8 -4.65 3.85 24.70
CA THR A 8 -4.37 5.24 25.05
C THR A 8 -5.66 6.01 25.36
N PHE A 9 -6.71 5.84 24.57
CA PHE A 9 -8.02 6.45 24.82
C PHE A 9 -8.64 5.96 26.13
N TRP A 10 -8.55 4.65 26.41
CA TRP A 10 -9.01 4.05 27.67
C TRP A 10 -8.20 4.54 28.87
N ARG A 11 -6.88 4.75 28.71
CA ARG A 11 -6.01 5.35 29.73
C ARG A 11 -6.39 6.80 30.02
N ILE A 12 -6.62 7.62 29.00
CA ILE A 12 -7.05 9.02 29.11
C ILE A 12 -8.41 9.11 29.81
N LEU A 13 -9.37 8.27 29.40
CA LEU A 13 -10.71 8.22 30.00
C LEU A 13 -10.66 7.85 31.49
N ARG A 14 -9.75 6.93 31.86
CA ARG A 14 -9.64 6.41 33.23
C ARG A 14 -8.83 7.32 34.17
N THR A 15 -7.88 8.10 33.65
CA THR A 15 -6.96 8.87 34.51
C THR A 15 -7.22 10.37 34.57
N ARG A 16 -8.11 10.96 33.74
CA ARG A 16 -8.50 12.40 33.76
C ARG A 16 -7.33 13.41 33.83
N GLN A 17 -6.10 12.97 33.54
CA GLN A 17 -4.87 13.74 33.60
C GLN A 17 -4.27 13.75 32.19
N PHE A 18 -4.20 14.93 31.57
CA PHE A 18 -3.53 15.15 30.29
C PHE A 18 -2.02 15.04 30.48
N LYS A 19 -1.51 13.81 30.55
CA LYS A 19 -0.07 13.56 30.51
C LYS A 19 0.43 13.75 29.08
N LYS A 20 1.59 14.38 28.90
CA LYS A 20 2.19 14.69 27.59
C LYS A 20 2.25 13.42 26.72
N PRO A 21 1.70 13.44 25.50
CA PRO A 21 1.63 12.25 24.64
C PRO A 21 3.03 11.82 24.20
N SER A 22 3.26 10.51 24.15
CA SER A 22 4.52 9.94 23.68
C SER A 22 4.69 10.18 22.17
N SER A 23 5.94 10.25 21.68
CA SER A 23 6.26 10.39 20.24
C SER A 23 5.55 9.34 19.37
N ALA A 24 5.43 8.11 19.89
CA ALA A 24 4.72 7.03 19.20
C ALA A 24 3.20 7.27 19.14
N GLU A 25 2.62 7.91 20.15
CA GLU A 25 1.18 8.23 20.18
C GLU A 25 0.87 9.37 19.21
N LEU A 26 1.70 10.42 19.18
CA LEU A 26 1.52 11.56 18.26
C LEU A 26 1.67 11.14 16.78
N SER A 27 2.63 10.26 16.51
CA SER A 27 2.78 9.56 15.22
C SER A 27 1.52 8.77 14.84
N ASP A 28 0.96 8.01 15.79
CA ASP A 28 -0.27 7.25 15.57
C ASP A 28 -1.48 8.16 15.28
N PHE A 29 -1.58 9.33 15.94
CA PHE A 29 -2.61 10.35 15.66
C PHE A 29 -2.47 10.96 14.27
N GLY A 30 -1.25 11.33 13.83
CA GLY A 30 -1.01 11.85 12.49
C GLY A 30 -1.39 10.83 11.40
N CYS A 31 -1.05 9.56 11.61
CA CYS A 31 -1.41 8.46 10.71
C CYS A 31 -2.95 8.29 10.62
N LEU A 32 -3.65 8.41 11.75
CA LEU A 32 -5.12 8.36 11.80
C LEU A 32 -5.78 9.57 11.10
N PHE A 33 -5.22 10.77 11.25
CA PHE A 33 -5.70 11.95 10.56
C PHE A 33 -5.61 11.81 9.04
N VAL A 34 -4.44 11.37 8.53
CA VAL A 34 -4.23 11.09 7.10
C VAL A 34 -5.16 9.99 6.58
N LEU A 35 -5.42 8.95 7.38
CA LEU A 35 -6.37 7.90 7.04
C LEU A 35 -7.80 8.44 6.91
N LEU A 36 -8.25 9.22 7.90
CA LEU A 36 -9.61 9.78 7.90
C LEU A 36 -9.83 10.77 6.75
N SER A 37 -8.86 11.64 6.48
CA SER A 37 -8.93 12.57 5.34
C SER A 37 -8.93 11.80 4.01
N GLY A 38 -8.09 10.77 3.87
CA GLY A 38 -8.06 9.91 2.68
C GLY A 38 -9.38 9.18 2.44
N VAL A 39 -9.99 8.63 3.49
CA VAL A 39 -11.32 7.98 3.39
C VAL A 39 -12.41 8.99 3.03
N ALA A 40 -12.41 10.18 3.64
CA ALA A 40 -13.41 11.21 3.35
C ALA A 40 -13.33 11.69 1.89
N LEU A 41 -12.12 11.95 1.38
CA LEU A 41 -11.89 12.32 -0.02
C LEU A 41 -12.32 11.21 -0.98
N LEU A 42 -11.98 9.96 -0.67
CA LEU A 42 -12.44 8.82 -1.46
C LEU A 42 -13.96 8.73 -1.46
N GLN A 43 -14.63 8.82 -0.31
CA GLN A 43 -16.09 8.75 -0.22
C GLN A 43 -16.80 9.85 -1.01
N GLN A 44 -16.22 11.04 -1.12
CA GLN A 44 -16.75 12.14 -1.94
C GLN A 44 -16.51 11.94 -3.45
N THR A 45 -15.66 10.99 -3.84
CA THR A 45 -15.33 10.74 -5.24
C THR A 45 -16.34 9.77 -5.86
N ASP A 46 -17.17 10.26 -6.79
CA ASP A 46 -18.13 9.43 -7.53
C ASP A 46 -17.45 8.56 -8.60
N ILE A 47 -17.25 7.28 -8.30
CA ILE A 47 -16.59 6.31 -9.21
C ILE A 47 -17.41 6.13 -10.48
N SER A 48 -18.75 6.12 -10.39
CA SER A 48 -19.63 5.94 -11.55
C SER A 48 -19.47 7.08 -12.56
N LEU A 49 -19.29 8.33 -12.09
CA LEU A 49 -19.05 9.48 -12.96
C LEU A 49 -17.69 9.36 -13.66
N ILE A 50 -16.64 8.96 -12.92
CA ILE A 50 -15.31 8.71 -13.48
C ILE A 50 -15.38 7.59 -14.54
N TYR A 51 -16.09 6.50 -14.25
CA TYR A 51 -16.29 5.38 -15.18
C TYR A 51 -16.98 5.83 -16.48
N HIS A 52 -18.09 6.57 -16.38
CA HIS A 52 -18.78 7.08 -17.56
C HIS A 52 -17.94 8.09 -18.35
N MET A 53 -17.17 8.92 -17.67
CA MET A 53 -16.24 9.85 -18.31
C MET A 53 -15.14 9.13 -19.08
N ILE A 54 -14.57 8.06 -18.50
CA ILE A 54 -13.52 7.24 -19.12
C ILE A 54 -14.06 6.45 -20.32
N ARG A 55 -15.25 5.83 -20.18
CA ARG A 55 -15.87 5.00 -21.23
C ARG A 55 -16.12 5.78 -22.53
N GLY A 56 -16.36 7.09 -22.44
CA GLY A 56 -16.57 7.96 -23.59
C GLY A 56 -15.30 8.43 -24.31
N GLN A 57 -14.11 8.10 -23.81
CA GLN A 57 -12.84 8.54 -24.40
C GLN A 57 -12.25 7.53 -25.39
N GLY A 58 -11.52 8.03 -26.38
CA GLY A 58 -10.78 7.17 -27.32
C GLY A 58 -9.56 6.51 -26.67
N THR A 59 -9.18 5.33 -27.15
CA THR A 59 -8.10 4.49 -26.60
C THR A 59 -6.77 5.22 -26.44
N ILE A 60 -6.38 6.06 -27.41
CA ILE A 60 -5.14 6.84 -27.34
C ILE A 60 -5.19 7.88 -26.22
N LYS A 61 -6.33 8.56 -26.04
CA LYS A 61 -6.51 9.53 -24.96
C LYS A 61 -6.45 8.85 -23.60
N LEU A 62 -7.05 7.67 -23.48
CA LEU A 62 -7.04 6.90 -22.25
C LEU A 62 -5.62 6.45 -21.87
N TYR A 63 -4.81 6.04 -22.85
CA TYR A 63 -3.40 5.71 -22.62
C TYR A 63 -2.60 6.91 -22.09
N VAL A 64 -2.81 8.10 -22.64
CA VAL A 64 -2.16 9.33 -22.15
C VAL A 64 -2.59 9.64 -20.72
N VAL A 65 -3.91 9.57 -20.43
CA VAL A 65 -4.44 9.81 -19.07
C VAL A 65 -3.85 8.81 -18.07
N TYR A 66 -3.76 7.53 -18.43
CA TYR A 66 -3.17 6.50 -17.59
C TYR A 66 -1.71 6.82 -17.23
N ASN A 67 -0.87 7.14 -18.22
CA ASN A 67 0.53 7.49 -17.97
C ASN A 67 0.66 8.76 -17.09
N VAL A 68 -0.21 9.76 -17.27
CA VAL A 68 -0.23 10.95 -16.39
C VAL A 68 -0.56 10.54 -14.96
N LEU A 69 -1.60 9.71 -14.76
CA LEU A 69 -2.00 9.23 -13.43
C LEU A 69 -0.90 8.39 -12.77
N GLU A 70 -0.17 7.59 -13.54
CA GLU A 70 0.97 6.83 -13.04
C GLU A 70 2.11 7.75 -12.55
N ILE A 71 2.42 8.80 -13.31
CA ILE A 71 3.41 9.81 -12.89
C ILE A 71 2.96 10.49 -11.60
N PHE A 72 1.68 10.84 -11.49
CA PHE A 72 1.13 11.38 -10.25
C PHE A 72 1.27 10.40 -9.10
N ASP A 73 0.92 9.12 -9.27
CA ASP A 73 1.08 8.10 -8.23
C ASP A 73 2.53 8.01 -7.75
N ARG A 74 3.51 7.93 -8.66
CA ARG A 74 4.94 7.92 -8.30
C ARG A 74 5.37 9.22 -7.59
N LEU A 75 4.86 10.36 -8.02
CA LEU A 75 5.12 11.66 -7.36
C LEU A 75 4.53 11.68 -5.94
N PHE A 76 3.29 11.22 -5.75
CA PHE A 76 2.64 11.15 -4.45
C PHE A 76 3.28 10.12 -3.52
N GLN A 77 3.80 9.01 -4.06
CA GLN A 77 4.53 8.02 -3.28
C GLN A 77 5.86 8.58 -2.75
N SER A 78 6.63 9.27 -3.60
CA SER A 78 7.89 9.92 -3.18
C SER A 78 7.62 11.07 -2.20
N PHE A 79 6.71 11.97 -2.56
CA PHE A 79 6.33 13.10 -1.72
C PHE A 79 5.72 12.66 -0.38
N GLY A 80 4.83 11.67 -0.39
CA GLY A 80 4.17 11.16 0.82
C GLY A 80 5.15 10.57 1.82
N GLY A 81 6.19 9.87 1.35
CA GLY A 81 7.24 9.35 2.23
C GLY A 81 8.04 10.46 2.91
N ASP A 82 8.43 11.49 2.16
CA ASP A 82 9.19 12.61 2.69
C ASP A 82 8.37 13.46 3.67
N VAL A 83 7.10 13.72 3.36
CA VAL A 83 6.17 14.46 4.25
C VAL A 83 5.92 13.67 5.53
N MET A 84 5.61 12.37 5.44
CA MET A 84 5.39 11.56 6.63
C MET A 84 6.64 11.47 7.51
N GLN A 85 7.83 11.37 6.90
CA GLN A 85 9.09 11.37 7.65
C GLN A 85 9.34 12.72 8.34
N ALA A 86 9.08 13.84 7.67
CA ALA A 86 9.18 15.17 8.26
C ALA A 86 8.18 15.35 9.42
N LEU A 87 6.92 14.94 9.24
CA LEU A 87 5.89 14.95 10.28
C LEU A 87 6.30 14.09 11.48
N PHE A 88 6.87 12.90 11.26
CA PHE A 88 7.35 12.05 12.35
C PHE A 88 8.56 12.65 13.09
N ASN A 89 9.49 13.29 12.39
CA ASN A 89 10.63 13.97 13.01
C ASN A 89 10.16 15.18 13.85
N SER A 90 9.22 15.96 13.33
CA SER A 90 8.63 17.10 14.05
C SER A 90 7.77 16.63 15.25
N ALA A 91 7.04 15.52 15.11
CA ALA A 91 6.31 14.88 16.21
C ALA A 91 7.23 14.34 17.31
N ALA A 92 8.38 13.77 16.94
CA ALA A 92 9.40 13.32 17.87
C ALA A 92 10.04 14.49 18.65
N GLY A 93 10.32 15.61 17.98
CA GLY A 93 10.81 16.84 18.61
C GLY A 93 9.81 17.47 19.59
N LEU A 94 8.52 17.44 19.25
CA LEU A 94 7.45 17.94 20.13
C LEU A 94 7.31 17.09 21.41
N ALA A 95 7.50 15.77 21.30
CA ALA A 95 7.40 14.85 22.42
C ALA A 95 8.55 14.98 23.42
N THR A 96 9.77 15.28 22.95
CA THR A 96 10.98 15.38 23.80
C THR A 96 11.23 16.77 24.38
N CYS A 97 10.53 17.80 23.90
CA CYS A 97 10.81 19.18 24.32
C CYS A 97 10.39 19.56 25.75
N SER A 98 11.05 20.59 26.27
CA SER A 98 10.65 21.34 27.47
C SER A 98 9.28 22.01 27.28
N PRO A 99 8.53 22.36 28.34
CA PRO A 99 7.25 23.07 28.21
C PRO A 99 7.39 24.48 27.60
N GLU A 100 8.59 25.07 27.63
CA GLU A 100 8.87 26.42 27.11
C GLU A 100 9.03 26.44 25.57
N ASP A 101 9.53 25.36 24.97
CA ASP A 101 9.73 25.23 23.51
C ASP A 101 8.53 24.63 22.76
N MET A 102 7.46 24.26 23.48
CA MET A 102 6.31 23.53 22.92
C MET A 102 5.59 24.33 21.82
N GLN A 103 5.53 25.65 21.95
CA GLN A 103 4.88 26.53 20.98
C GLN A 103 5.67 26.61 19.66
N PHE A 104 7.01 26.59 19.73
CA PHE A 104 7.90 26.56 18.57
C PHE A 104 7.74 25.26 17.76
N TRP A 105 7.73 24.12 18.43
CA TRP A 105 7.56 22.82 17.76
C TRP A 105 6.16 22.61 17.19
N LEU A 106 5.13 23.15 17.85
CA LEU A 106 3.77 23.15 17.30
C LEU A 106 3.68 23.99 16.02
N TRP A 107 4.27 25.20 16.02
CA TRP A 107 4.35 26.03 14.83
C TRP A 107 5.16 25.39 13.71
N ARG A 108 6.24 24.67 14.04
CA ARG A 108 7.02 23.91 13.06
C ARG A 108 6.22 22.77 12.44
N PHE A 109 5.45 22.03 13.23
CA PHE A 109 4.56 20.98 12.73
C PHE A 109 3.51 21.54 11.76
N ILE A 110 2.85 22.65 12.12
CA ILE A 110 1.87 23.32 11.25
C ILE A 110 2.55 23.87 9.99
N SER A 111 3.76 24.43 10.11
CA SER A 111 4.51 24.96 8.98
C SER A 111 4.97 23.87 8.00
N ASP A 112 5.39 22.70 8.51
CA ASP A 112 5.79 21.57 7.67
C ASP A 112 4.58 21.03 6.87
N GLU A 113 3.40 20.97 7.49
CA GLU A 113 2.14 20.59 6.83
C GLU A 113 1.70 21.62 5.78
N ALA A 114 1.80 22.92 6.10
CA ALA A 114 1.49 23.99 5.16
C ALA A 114 2.46 24.01 3.96
N LEU A 115 3.77 23.80 4.19
CA LEU A 115 4.77 23.76 3.13
C LEU A 115 4.58 22.57 2.19
N ALA A 116 4.18 21.42 2.74
CA ALA A 116 3.76 20.27 1.96
C ALA A 116 2.56 20.61 1.06
N ALA A 117 1.51 21.24 1.61
CA ALA A 117 0.34 21.64 0.83
C ALA A 117 0.68 22.65 -0.30
N ILE A 118 1.56 23.63 -0.03
CA ILE A 118 1.99 24.62 -1.02
C ILE A 118 2.83 23.99 -2.13
N THR A 119 3.74 23.08 -1.80
CA THR A 119 4.57 22.38 -2.78
C THR A 119 3.70 21.51 -3.68
N LEU A 120 2.74 20.77 -3.10
CA LEU A 120 1.79 19.99 -3.87
C LEU A 120 0.92 20.86 -4.78
N SER A 121 0.40 21.99 -4.28
CA SER A 121 -0.38 22.94 -5.06
C SER A 121 0.43 23.55 -6.21
N THR A 122 1.72 23.83 -5.98
CA THR A 122 2.62 24.39 -7.01
C THR A 122 2.92 23.35 -8.10
N CYS A 123 3.09 22.07 -7.73
CA CYS A 123 3.20 20.98 -8.70
C CYS A 123 1.94 20.84 -9.56
N ILE A 124 0.75 20.92 -8.95
CA ILE A 124 -0.54 20.80 -9.66
C ILE A 124 -0.78 22.01 -10.58
N VAL A 125 -0.52 23.23 -10.09
CA VAL A 125 -0.76 24.49 -10.80
C VAL A 125 0.25 24.74 -11.94
N SER A 126 1.40 24.06 -11.93
CA SER A 126 2.41 24.20 -12.99
C SER A 126 1.97 23.73 -14.39
N HIS A 127 0.71 23.30 -14.58
CA HIS A 127 0.35 22.54 -15.75
C HIS A 127 -0.50 23.21 -16.83
N ASN A 128 0.09 23.30 -18.02
CA ASN A 128 -0.54 22.89 -19.29
C ASN A 128 0.43 22.28 -20.33
N ASN A 129 1.75 22.55 -20.30
CA ASN A 129 2.72 22.00 -21.28
C ASN A 129 3.81 21.04 -20.70
N ALA A 130 3.98 20.96 -19.39
CA ALA A 130 5.12 20.27 -18.77
C ALA A 130 4.93 18.75 -18.56
N LEU A 131 3.73 18.30 -18.19
CA LEU A 131 3.32 16.88 -18.04
C LEU A 131 3.38 16.15 -19.37
N PHE A 132 2.98 16.75 -20.51
CA PHE A 132 3.11 16.06 -21.79
C PHE A 132 4.60 15.83 -22.15
N ALA A 133 5.44 16.85 -21.94
CA ALA A 133 6.89 16.73 -22.09
C ALA A 133 7.51 15.76 -21.07
N MET A 134 7.03 15.76 -19.82
CA MET A 134 7.44 14.84 -18.76
C MET A 134 7.05 13.40 -19.09
N LEU A 135 5.87 13.15 -19.66
CA LEU A 135 5.38 11.83 -20.04
C LEU A 135 6.17 11.25 -21.22
N VAL A 136 6.46 12.05 -22.24
CA VAL A 136 7.35 11.66 -23.35
C VAL A 136 8.78 11.42 -22.83
N SER A 137 9.31 12.29 -21.97
CA SER A 137 10.62 12.11 -21.36
C SER A 137 10.70 10.89 -20.45
N ASN A 138 9.62 10.57 -19.72
CA ASN A 138 9.58 9.44 -18.80
C ASN A 138 9.50 8.11 -19.57
N ASN A 139 8.66 8.03 -20.60
CA ASN A 139 8.61 6.87 -21.50
C ASN A 139 9.95 6.66 -22.23
N PHE A 140 10.63 7.74 -22.63
CA PHE A 140 11.95 7.64 -23.26
C PHE A 140 13.06 7.23 -22.28
N ALA A 141 12.99 7.71 -21.03
CA ALA A 141 13.89 7.30 -19.96
C ALA A 141 13.68 5.83 -19.57
N GLU A 142 12.43 5.35 -19.58
CA GLU A 142 12.07 3.96 -19.31
C GLU A 142 12.57 3.02 -20.40
N ILE A 143 12.31 3.34 -21.67
CA ILE A 143 12.88 2.60 -22.82
C ILE A 143 14.41 2.58 -22.72
N LYS A 144 15.04 3.71 -22.41
CA LYS A 144 16.50 3.79 -22.26
C LYS A 144 17.02 2.96 -21.08
N SER A 145 16.31 2.94 -19.96
CA SER A 145 16.70 2.20 -18.75
C SER A 145 16.48 0.70 -18.86
N ASN A 146 15.48 0.25 -19.62
CA ASN A 146 15.17 -1.16 -19.81
C ASN A 146 15.99 -1.79 -20.95
N VAL A 147 16.34 -1.03 -21.98
CA VAL A 147 17.03 -1.56 -23.18
C VAL A 147 18.56 -1.54 -23.05
N PHE A 148 19.15 -0.62 -22.26
CA PHE A 148 20.62 -0.46 -22.23
C PHE A 148 21.28 -0.78 -20.89
N LYS A 149 20.51 -1.16 -19.87
CA LYS A 149 21.06 -1.42 -18.53
C LYS A 149 21.41 -2.90 -18.39
N ARG A 150 22.71 -3.17 -18.22
CA ARG A 150 23.18 -4.49 -17.77
C ARG A 150 22.72 -4.69 -16.33
N TYR A 151 21.94 -5.74 -16.07
CA TYR A 151 21.42 -5.99 -14.74
C TYR A 151 22.47 -6.74 -13.92
N SER A 152 22.87 -6.19 -12.76
CA SER A 152 23.62 -6.94 -11.74
C SER A 152 22.69 -7.93 -11.04
N LYS A 153 23.25 -8.95 -10.37
CA LYS A 153 22.49 -9.95 -9.62
C LYS A 153 21.51 -9.31 -8.62
N ASP A 154 21.94 -8.25 -7.92
CA ASP A 154 21.12 -7.52 -6.95
C ASP A 154 19.99 -6.71 -7.62
N ASN A 155 20.24 -6.15 -8.80
CA ASN A 155 19.20 -5.44 -9.55
C ASN A 155 18.11 -6.39 -10.03
N VAL A 156 18.46 -7.64 -10.41
CA VAL A 156 17.47 -8.66 -10.76
C VAL A 156 16.69 -9.12 -9.53
N HIS A 157 17.34 -9.25 -8.37
CA HIS A 157 16.65 -9.56 -7.13
C HIS A 157 15.60 -8.48 -6.78
N ASN A 158 15.99 -7.21 -6.85
CA ASN A 158 15.06 -6.09 -6.62
C ASN A 158 13.94 -6.04 -7.67
N LEU A 159 14.22 -6.36 -8.94
CA LEU A 159 13.21 -6.43 -9.99
C LEU A 159 12.16 -7.52 -9.70
N VAL A 160 12.60 -8.73 -9.33
CA VAL A 160 11.69 -9.84 -8.95
C VAL A 160 10.81 -9.45 -7.76
N TYR A 161 11.36 -8.68 -6.81
CA TYR A 161 10.58 -8.16 -5.67
C TYR A 161 9.50 -7.17 -6.13
N LEU A 162 9.85 -6.22 -7.01
CA LEU A 162 8.89 -5.26 -7.54
C LEU A 162 7.78 -5.94 -8.35
N ASP A 163 8.12 -6.90 -9.21
CA ASP A 163 7.13 -7.68 -9.98
C ASP A 163 6.20 -8.48 -9.05
N SER A 164 6.71 -8.98 -7.92
CA SER A 164 5.88 -9.66 -6.92
C SER A 164 4.92 -8.70 -6.21
N VAL A 165 5.35 -7.46 -5.94
CA VAL A 165 4.50 -6.40 -5.38
C VAL A 165 3.43 -5.96 -6.39
N GLU A 166 3.79 -5.84 -7.66
CA GLU A 166 2.86 -5.50 -8.75
C GLU A 166 1.73 -6.53 -8.87
N ARG A 167 2.06 -7.83 -8.88
CA ARG A 167 1.05 -8.90 -8.88
C ARG A 167 0.14 -8.87 -7.66
N PHE A 168 0.69 -8.49 -6.50
CA PHE A 168 -0.11 -8.31 -5.30
C PHE A 168 -1.08 -7.13 -5.44
N HIS A 169 -0.65 -6.02 -6.03
CA HIS A 169 -1.53 -4.89 -6.34
C HIS A 169 -2.63 -5.29 -7.32
N ILE A 170 -2.32 -6.04 -8.39
CA ILE A 170 -3.31 -6.53 -9.34
C ILE A 170 -4.34 -7.42 -8.64
N LEU A 171 -3.91 -8.34 -7.77
CA LEU A 171 -4.81 -9.17 -6.98
C LEU A 171 -5.72 -8.31 -6.08
N ALA A 172 -5.16 -7.29 -5.43
CA ALA A 172 -5.92 -6.37 -4.59
C ALA A 172 -6.95 -5.57 -5.40
N PHE A 173 -6.60 -5.10 -6.61
CA PHE A 173 -7.53 -4.42 -7.51
C PHE A 173 -8.64 -5.35 -8.00
N ILE A 174 -8.33 -6.60 -8.36
CA ILE A 174 -9.35 -7.59 -8.74
C ILE A 174 -10.33 -7.81 -7.58
N LEU A 175 -9.83 -7.95 -6.34
CA LEU A 175 -10.69 -8.10 -5.15
C LEU A 175 -11.55 -6.85 -4.92
N PHE A 176 -11.02 -5.66 -5.18
CA PHE A 176 -11.77 -4.41 -5.08
C PHE A 176 -12.91 -4.35 -6.10
N VAL A 177 -12.63 -4.62 -7.38
CA VAL A 177 -13.65 -4.66 -8.44
C VAL A 177 -14.68 -5.74 -8.17
N LEU A 178 -14.27 -6.90 -7.66
CA LEU A 178 -15.18 -7.95 -7.23
C LEU A 178 -16.16 -7.44 -6.16
N ALA A 179 -15.64 -6.77 -5.12
CA ALA A 179 -16.48 -6.24 -4.05
C ALA A 179 -17.45 -5.16 -4.54
N GLN A 180 -17.04 -4.32 -5.50
CA GLN A 180 -17.92 -3.35 -6.13
C GLN A 180 -19.01 -4.00 -6.98
N ASN A 181 -18.67 -5.00 -7.80
CA ASN A 181 -19.64 -5.72 -8.62
C ASN A 181 -20.69 -6.44 -7.75
N ILE A 182 -20.32 -6.96 -6.57
CA ILE A 182 -21.29 -7.54 -5.63
C ILE A 182 -22.35 -6.53 -5.17
N LEU A 183 -21.99 -5.24 -5.09
CA LEU A 183 -22.86 -4.19 -4.57
C LEU A 183 -23.70 -3.50 -5.67
N GLU A 184 -23.14 -3.33 -6.87
CA GLU A 184 -23.72 -2.49 -7.92
C GLU A 184 -24.27 -3.28 -9.12
N ALA A 185 -23.81 -4.51 -9.36
CA ALA A 185 -24.15 -5.22 -10.60
C ALA A 185 -25.40 -6.10 -10.46
N GLU A 186 -26.38 -5.85 -11.34
CA GLU A 186 -27.59 -6.66 -11.49
C GLU A 186 -27.40 -7.72 -12.60
N GLY A 187 -27.72 -8.98 -12.31
CA GLY A 187 -27.68 -10.09 -13.28
C GLY A 187 -26.51 -11.09 -13.13
N PRO A 188 -26.36 -12.06 -14.06
CA PRO A 188 -25.30 -13.07 -14.00
C PRO A 188 -23.97 -12.53 -14.55
N TRP A 189 -23.22 -11.81 -13.71
CA TRP A 189 -21.92 -11.23 -14.07
C TRP A 189 -20.71 -12.02 -13.57
N PHE A 190 -20.90 -12.88 -12.56
CA PHE A 190 -19.81 -13.51 -11.80
C PHE A 190 -18.87 -14.37 -12.66
N GLU A 191 -19.42 -15.23 -13.51
CA GLU A 191 -18.63 -16.12 -14.38
C GLU A 191 -17.78 -15.33 -15.37
N SER A 192 -18.36 -14.33 -16.04
CA SER A 192 -17.63 -13.47 -16.98
C SER A 192 -16.56 -12.64 -16.27
N PHE A 193 -16.86 -12.13 -15.08
CA PHE A 193 -15.86 -11.42 -14.27
C PHE A 193 -14.70 -12.33 -13.87
N LEU A 194 -14.98 -13.54 -13.38
CA LEU A 194 -13.96 -14.50 -12.96
C LEU A 194 -13.06 -14.90 -14.12
N PHE A 195 -13.64 -15.17 -15.29
CA PHE A 195 -12.87 -15.48 -16.51
C PHE A 195 -11.96 -14.32 -16.91
N ASN A 196 -12.49 -13.10 -16.98
CA ASN A 196 -11.71 -11.92 -17.35
C ASN A 196 -10.58 -11.64 -16.34
N ALA A 197 -10.88 -11.72 -15.03
CA ALA A 197 -9.90 -11.53 -13.97
C ALA A 197 -8.77 -12.57 -14.03
N LEU A 198 -9.13 -13.84 -14.29
CA LEU A 198 -8.17 -14.93 -14.46
C LEU A 198 -7.30 -14.71 -15.69
N VAL A 199 -7.87 -14.32 -16.82
CA VAL A 199 -7.11 -14.01 -18.05
C VAL A 199 -6.12 -12.88 -17.79
N VAL A 200 -6.54 -11.77 -17.17
CA VAL A 200 -5.66 -10.65 -16.84
C VAL A 200 -4.50 -11.10 -15.95
N TYR A 201 -4.79 -11.84 -14.88
CA TYR A 201 -3.75 -12.33 -13.96
C TYR A 201 -2.79 -13.31 -14.63
N LEU A 202 -3.29 -14.23 -15.47
CA LEU A 202 -2.45 -15.17 -16.21
C LEU A 202 -1.60 -14.47 -17.27
N CYS A 203 -2.14 -13.48 -17.97
CA CYS A 203 -1.38 -12.67 -18.93
C CYS A 203 -0.20 -11.97 -18.25
N GLU A 204 -0.42 -11.37 -17.07
CA GLU A 204 0.64 -10.74 -16.30
C GLU A 204 1.75 -11.73 -15.93
N VAL A 205 1.36 -12.89 -15.38
CA VAL A 205 2.32 -13.96 -15.04
C VAL A 205 3.09 -14.43 -16.28
N MET A 206 2.43 -14.55 -17.43
CA MET A 206 3.09 -14.93 -18.69
C MET A 206 4.07 -13.85 -19.18
N ILE A 207 3.69 -12.57 -19.14
CA ILE A 207 4.53 -11.44 -19.55
C ILE A 207 5.79 -11.41 -18.68
N ASP A 208 5.64 -11.57 -17.37
CA ASP A 208 6.78 -11.62 -16.46
C ASP A 208 7.69 -12.84 -16.69
N ILE A 209 7.13 -14.02 -16.97
CA ILE A 209 7.93 -15.20 -17.31
C ILE A 209 8.78 -14.92 -18.55
N ILE A 210 8.19 -14.28 -19.57
CA ILE A 210 8.89 -13.88 -20.80
C ILE A 210 9.99 -12.86 -20.47
N LYS A 211 9.66 -11.81 -19.71
CA LYS A 211 10.58 -10.75 -19.24
C LYS A 211 11.80 -11.35 -18.55
N HIS A 212 11.60 -12.20 -17.55
CA HIS A 212 12.68 -12.85 -16.81
C HIS A 212 13.49 -13.83 -17.65
N SER A 213 12.85 -14.52 -18.61
CA SER A 213 13.54 -15.42 -19.53
C SER A 213 14.53 -14.64 -20.42
N PHE A 214 14.13 -13.47 -20.92
CA PHE A 214 15.03 -12.60 -21.67
C PHE A 214 16.14 -12.04 -20.79
N ILE A 215 15.83 -11.51 -19.61
CA ILE A 215 16.83 -10.95 -18.68
C ILE A 215 17.86 -12.01 -18.28
N ALA A 216 17.43 -13.24 -17.98
CA ALA A 216 18.31 -14.33 -17.62
C ALA A 216 19.25 -14.71 -18.78
N LYS A 217 18.72 -14.78 -20.02
CA LYS A 217 19.50 -15.08 -21.22
C LYS A 217 20.52 -13.98 -21.55
N PHE A 218 20.12 -12.72 -21.50
CA PHE A 218 21.00 -11.59 -21.83
C PHE A 218 22.11 -11.36 -20.78
N ASN A 219 21.82 -11.60 -19.50
CA ASN A 219 22.77 -11.38 -18.41
C ASN A 219 23.52 -12.67 -17.97
N ASN A 220 23.33 -13.79 -18.67
CA ASN A 220 23.91 -15.10 -18.33
C ASN A 220 23.63 -15.54 -16.88
N ILE A 221 22.42 -15.26 -16.38
CA ILE A 221 22.02 -15.60 -15.02
C ILE A 221 21.53 -17.05 -15.01
N LYS A 222 22.19 -17.89 -14.20
CA LYS A 222 21.78 -19.29 -14.03
C LYS A 222 20.41 -19.35 -13.34
N PRO A 223 19.52 -20.29 -13.71
CA PRO A 223 18.24 -20.49 -13.04
C PRO A 223 18.34 -20.70 -11.52
N ILE A 224 19.50 -21.22 -11.06
CA ILE A 224 19.82 -21.42 -9.65
C ILE A 224 19.78 -20.11 -8.85
N ALA A 225 20.11 -18.96 -9.47
CA ALA A 225 20.07 -17.66 -8.82
C ALA A 225 18.66 -17.30 -8.32
N PHE A 226 17.60 -17.67 -9.07
CA PHE A 226 16.22 -17.45 -8.62
C PHE A 226 15.85 -18.30 -7.41
N SER A 227 16.40 -19.52 -7.31
CA SER A 227 16.22 -20.34 -6.11
C SER A 227 16.98 -19.82 -4.89
N GLU A 228 18.13 -19.16 -5.10
CA GLU A 228 18.85 -18.45 -4.04
C GLU A 228 18.06 -17.23 -3.56
N PHE A 229 17.51 -16.42 -4.46
CA PHE A 229 16.64 -15.29 -4.09
C PHE A 229 15.44 -15.74 -3.24
N LEU A 230 14.79 -16.84 -3.62
CA LEU A 230 13.69 -17.41 -2.85
C LEU A 230 14.15 -17.97 -1.49
N GLU A 231 15.35 -18.57 -1.42
CA GLU A 231 15.95 -19.02 -0.16
C GLU A 231 16.20 -17.85 0.79
N ASP A 232 16.74 -16.74 0.29
CA ASP A 232 17.02 -15.53 1.07
C ASP A 232 15.73 -14.88 1.58
N LEU A 233 14.69 -14.78 0.74
CA LEU A 233 13.38 -14.28 1.14
C LEU A 233 12.72 -15.17 2.21
N CYS A 234 12.89 -16.48 2.12
CA CYS A 234 12.44 -17.42 3.16
C CYS A 234 13.20 -17.25 4.48
N LYS A 235 14.52 -17.01 4.45
CA LYS A 235 15.32 -16.73 5.65
C LYS A 235 14.91 -15.41 6.32
N GLN A 236 14.68 -14.37 5.52
CA GLN A 236 14.15 -13.09 6.00
C GLN A 236 12.78 -13.27 6.68
N THR A 237 11.87 -14.03 6.06
CA THR A 237 10.54 -14.34 6.63
C THR A 237 10.60 -15.06 7.97
N LEU A 238 11.62 -15.91 8.18
CA LEU A 238 11.83 -16.64 9.43
C LEU A 238 12.57 -15.84 10.50
N ASN A 239 12.86 -14.56 10.24
CA ASN A 239 13.69 -13.72 11.07
C ASN A 239 15.10 -14.29 11.35
N ILE A 240 15.64 -15.13 10.46
CA ILE A 240 16.99 -15.71 10.64
C ILE A 240 18.09 -14.65 10.39
N GLN A 241 17.75 -13.53 9.73
CA GLN A 241 18.69 -12.49 9.29
C GLN A 241 18.46 -11.10 9.92
N THR A 242 17.44 -10.94 10.78
CA THR A 242 16.92 -9.63 11.22
C THR A 242 17.67 -8.94 12.37
N GLU A 243 18.83 -9.46 12.80
CA GLU A 243 19.62 -8.74 13.82
C GLU A 243 20.48 -7.60 13.23
N ASN A 244 20.78 -7.58 11.92
CA ASN A 244 21.81 -6.68 11.38
C ASN A 244 21.40 -5.67 10.29
N GLU A 245 20.19 -5.69 9.75
CA GLU A 245 19.79 -4.68 8.76
C GLU A 245 18.63 -3.81 9.24
N LYS A 246 18.89 -2.50 9.17
CA LYS A 246 18.06 -1.36 9.54
C LYS A 246 16.58 -1.71 9.46
N LYS A 247 15.88 -1.59 10.59
CA LYS A 247 14.41 -1.51 10.65
C LYS A 247 13.98 -0.36 9.74
N SER A 248 13.73 -0.64 8.46
CA SER A 248 12.97 0.26 7.62
C SER A 248 11.64 0.39 8.35
N LEU A 249 11.30 1.63 8.71
CA LEU A 249 10.01 1.97 9.30
C LEU A 249 8.97 1.25 8.47
N THR A 250 8.29 0.28 9.10
CA THR A 250 7.30 -0.55 8.42
C THR A 250 6.22 0.41 7.97
N PHE A 251 6.30 0.83 6.71
CA PHE A 251 5.39 1.80 6.12
C PHE A 251 3.99 1.26 6.39
N VAL A 252 3.20 2.02 7.14
CA VAL A 252 1.80 1.65 7.36
C VAL A 252 1.14 1.87 6.01
N PRO A 253 0.62 0.82 5.34
CA PRO A 253 0.02 0.97 4.02
C PRO A 253 -1.34 1.66 4.18
N LEU A 254 -1.29 2.99 4.36
CA LEU A 254 -2.43 3.86 4.59
C LEU A 254 -3.35 3.90 3.38
N ALA A 255 -2.80 4.04 2.18
CA ALA A 255 -3.58 4.09 0.94
C ALA A 255 -4.40 2.80 0.72
N PRO A 256 -3.82 1.58 0.81
CA PRO A 256 -4.62 0.34 0.80
C PRO A 256 -5.65 0.27 1.93
N ALA A 257 -5.35 0.77 3.13
CA ALA A 257 -6.30 0.79 4.25
C ALA A 257 -7.51 1.69 3.95
N CYS A 258 -7.30 2.87 3.36
CA CYS A 258 -8.38 3.77 2.94
C CYS A 258 -9.31 3.10 1.91
N VAL A 259 -8.73 2.38 0.94
CA VAL A 259 -9.49 1.62 -0.07
C VAL A 259 -10.32 0.52 0.58
N VAL A 260 -9.75 -0.26 1.51
CA VAL A 260 -10.48 -1.31 2.24
C VAL A 260 -11.64 -0.71 3.06
N ILE A 261 -11.44 0.42 3.73
CA ILE A 261 -12.49 1.10 4.49
C ILE A 261 -13.62 1.56 3.55
N ARG A 262 -13.27 2.10 2.38
CA ARG A 262 -14.25 2.50 1.36
C ARG A 262 -15.10 1.30 0.91
N VAL A 263 -14.48 0.14 0.65
CA VAL A 263 -15.20 -1.10 0.24
C VAL A 263 -16.11 -1.60 1.34
N LEU A 264 -15.66 -1.56 2.59
CA LEU A 264 -16.45 -2.06 3.71
C LEU A 264 -17.62 -1.12 4.03
N SER A 265 -17.49 0.19 3.83
CA SER A 265 -18.55 1.17 4.13
C SER A 265 -19.95 0.81 3.59
N PRO A 266 -20.15 0.48 2.31
CA PRO A 266 -21.45 0.05 1.78
C PRO A 266 -21.91 -1.31 2.32
N VAL A 267 -21.00 -2.28 2.53
CA VAL A 267 -21.32 -3.58 3.15
C VAL A 267 -21.88 -3.39 4.55
N TYR A 268 -21.26 -2.51 5.34
CA TYR A 268 -21.77 -2.11 6.65
C TYR A 268 -23.13 -1.44 6.54
N SER A 269 -23.31 -0.53 5.57
CA SER A 269 -24.59 0.15 5.35
C SER A 269 -25.73 -0.82 5.04
N ALA A 270 -25.48 -1.88 4.27
CA ALA A 270 -26.48 -2.89 3.92
C ALA A 270 -26.89 -3.76 5.13
N HIS A 271 -25.97 -4.00 6.07
CA HIS A 271 -26.22 -4.83 7.27
C HIS A 271 -26.69 -4.03 8.50
N LEU A 272 -26.84 -2.70 8.40
CA LEU A 272 -27.30 -1.88 9.51
C LEU A 272 -28.84 -1.85 9.58
N PRO A 273 -29.45 -2.36 10.67
CA PRO A 273 -30.90 -2.31 10.82
C PRO A 273 -31.38 -0.87 11.01
N TYR A 274 -32.54 -0.54 10.43
CA TYR A 274 -33.22 0.74 10.66
C TYR A 274 -33.77 0.74 12.09
N SER A 275 -33.02 1.30 13.03
CA SER A 275 -33.27 1.22 14.47
C SER A 275 -32.80 2.51 15.17
N PRO A 276 -33.28 2.81 16.40
CA PRO A 276 -32.87 4.00 17.14
C PRO A 276 -31.34 4.13 17.29
N CYS A 277 -30.86 5.37 17.42
CA CYS A 277 -29.44 5.75 17.33
C CYS A 277 -28.50 4.86 18.18
N LEU A 278 -28.89 4.52 19.41
CA LEU A 278 -28.09 3.65 20.31
C LEU A 278 -27.97 2.22 19.80
N TRP A 279 -29.04 1.65 19.24
CA TRP A 279 -29.03 0.30 18.68
C TRP A 279 -28.17 0.26 17.41
N ARG A 280 -28.24 1.31 16.59
CA ARG A 280 -27.37 1.47 15.42
C ARG A 280 -25.89 1.51 15.81
N LEU A 281 -25.52 2.28 16.85
CA LEU A 281 -24.14 2.33 17.36
C LEU A 281 -23.67 0.96 17.88
N PHE A 282 -24.54 0.20 18.55
CA PHE A 282 -24.24 -1.16 19.00
C PHE A 282 -23.92 -2.11 17.83
N TRP A 283 -24.72 -2.10 16.77
CA TRP A 283 -24.45 -2.91 15.57
C TRP A 283 -23.20 -2.48 14.82
N ILE A 284 -22.92 -1.17 14.74
CA ILE A 284 -21.66 -0.66 14.17
C ILE A 284 -20.47 -1.21 14.97
N PHE A 285 -20.52 -1.13 16.30
CA PHE A 285 -19.46 -1.65 17.16
C PHE A 285 -19.28 -3.16 17.00
N LEU A 286 -20.38 -3.91 16.95
CA LEU A 286 -20.36 -5.37 16.75
C LEU A 286 -19.71 -5.75 15.41
N LEU A 287 -20.11 -5.10 14.31
CA LEU A 287 -19.55 -5.32 12.98
C LEU A 287 -18.06 -4.93 12.93
N PHE A 288 -17.68 -3.83 13.57
CA PHE A 288 -16.29 -3.40 13.69
C PHE A 288 -15.43 -4.44 14.43
N VAL A 289 -15.90 -4.95 15.56
CA VAL A 289 -15.20 -6.01 16.31
C VAL A 289 -15.12 -7.29 15.49
N ALA A 290 -16.20 -7.69 14.81
CA ALA A 290 -16.22 -8.88 13.97
C ALA A 290 -15.21 -8.80 12.81
N THR A 291 -15.18 -7.68 12.09
CA THR A 291 -14.20 -7.48 11.00
C THR A 291 -12.77 -7.39 11.52
N PHE A 292 -12.54 -6.75 12.67
CA PHE A 292 -11.21 -6.73 13.29
C PHE A 292 -10.73 -8.14 13.63
N LEU A 293 -11.59 -8.98 14.23
CA LEU A 293 -11.28 -10.37 14.53
C LEU A 293 -11.00 -11.18 13.26
N MET A 294 -11.79 -10.98 12.20
CA MET A 294 -11.59 -11.63 10.90
C MET A 294 -10.26 -11.23 10.25
N LEU A 295 -9.91 -9.94 10.26
CA LEU A 295 -8.63 -9.47 9.71
C LEU A 295 -7.44 -9.94 10.56
N ALA A 296 -7.60 -9.98 11.88
CA ALA A 296 -6.57 -10.50 12.78
C ALA A 296 -6.34 -12.01 12.59
N SER A 297 -7.41 -12.79 12.47
CA SER A 297 -7.31 -14.23 12.22
C SER A 297 -6.70 -14.51 10.84
N LEU A 298 -7.11 -13.78 9.80
CA LEU A 298 -6.53 -13.86 8.47
C LEU A 298 -5.03 -13.53 8.49
N LYS A 299 -4.63 -12.46 9.19
CA LYS A 299 -3.22 -12.07 9.34
C LYS A 299 -2.41 -13.18 10.02
N VAL A 300 -2.92 -13.77 11.10
CA VAL A 300 -2.25 -14.86 11.81
C VAL A 300 -2.17 -16.12 10.94
N MET A 301 -3.24 -16.45 10.21
CA MET A 301 -3.28 -17.60 9.30
C MET A 301 -2.26 -17.46 8.16
N ILE A 302 -2.23 -16.31 7.48
CA ILE A 302 -1.26 -16.03 6.41
C ILE A 302 0.16 -16.04 6.98
N GLY A 303 0.40 -15.38 8.11
CA GLY A 303 1.74 -15.31 8.73
C GLY A 303 2.27 -16.69 9.14
N THR A 304 1.45 -17.51 9.79
CA THR A 304 1.84 -18.88 10.18
C THR A 304 1.99 -19.79 8.95
N GLY A 305 1.15 -19.62 7.92
CA GLY A 305 1.27 -20.32 6.65
C GLY A 305 2.60 -20.00 5.94
N LEU A 306 2.95 -18.72 5.85
CA LEU A 306 4.22 -18.26 5.25
C LEU A 306 5.42 -18.81 6.02
N GLN A 307 5.39 -18.77 7.36
CA GLN A 307 6.47 -19.33 8.18
C GLN A 307 6.62 -20.85 8.00
N LYS A 308 5.51 -21.59 7.93
CA LYS A 308 5.56 -23.04 7.64
C LYS A 308 6.16 -23.32 6.27
N TYR A 309 5.74 -22.56 5.26
CA TYR A 309 6.28 -22.68 3.90
C TYR A 309 7.78 -22.36 3.84
N ALA A 310 8.19 -21.25 4.46
CA ALA A 310 9.59 -20.84 4.50
C ALA A 310 10.47 -21.89 5.21
N ARG A 311 10.03 -22.46 6.35
CA ARG A 311 10.75 -23.55 7.03
C ARG A 311 10.90 -24.78 6.15
N TRP A 312 9.82 -25.16 5.47
CA TRP A 312 9.83 -26.29 4.54
C TRP A 312 10.81 -26.06 3.39
N TYR A 313 10.80 -24.87 2.80
CA TYR A 313 11.65 -24.51 1.67
C TYR A 313 13.14 -24.50 2.06
N VAL A 314 13.50 -23.86 3.18
CA VAL A 314 14.89 -23.83 3.67
C VAL A 314 15.40 -25.23 3.98
N LYS A 315 14.59 -26.08 4.64
CA LYS A 315 14.96 -27.48 4.92
C LYS A 315 15.16 -28.29 3.63
N ARG A 316 14.34 -28.05 2.60
CA ARG A 316 14.50 -28.66 1.27
C ARG A 316 15.81 -28.23 0.59
N CYS A 317 16.20 -26.96 0.71
CA CYS A 317 17.46 -26.45 0.16
C CYS A 317 18.69 -27.03 0.89
N GLN A 318 18.66 -27.08 2.23
CA GLN A 318 19.73 -27.70 3.03
C GLN A 318 19.93 -29.17 2.67
N LYS A 319 18.84 -29.94 2.55
CA LYS A 319 18.91 -31.36 2.14
C LYS A 319 19.52 -31.54 0.76
N ARG A 320 19.26 -30.63 -0.20
CA ARG A 320 19.91 -30.68 -1.52
C ARG A 320 21.42 -30.45 -1.41
N LYS A 321 21.86 -29.45 -0.65
CA LYS A 321 23.30 -29.15 -0.46
C LYS A 321 24.07 -30.35 0.11
N LEU A 322 23.53 -31.00 1.14
CA LEU A 322 24.08 -32.22 1.76
C LEU A 322 24.22 -33.45 0.83
N HIS A 323 23.51 -33.50 -0.30
CA HIS A 323 23.61 -34.58 -1.28
C HIS A 323 24.54 -34.26 -2.46
N THR A 324 25.08 -33.04 -2.51
CA THR A 324 25.96 -32.58 -3.61
C THR A 324 27.43 -32.46 -3.18
N ASP A 325 27.70 -32.61 -1.87
CA ASP A 325 29.03 -32.72 -1.26
C ASP A 325 29.41 -34.20 -1.05
#